data_AF-A0ABD4Q4P9-F1
#
_entry.id   AF-A0ABD4Q4P9-F1
#
_cell.length_a   1.000
_cell.length_b   1.000
_cell.length_c   1.000
_cell.angle_alpha   90.00
_cell.angle_beta   90.00
_cell.angle_gamma   90.00
#
_symmetry.space_group_name_H-M   'P 1'
#
loop_
_entity.id
_entity.type
_entity.pdbx_description
1 polymer ?
#
loop_
_entity_poly.entity_id
_entity_poly.type
_entity_poly.pdbx_seq_one_letter_code
_entity_poly.pdbx_strand_id
1 'polypeptide(L)'
;EQEVKLYQNEASKKSDLERTDLAKEKTGVFTGTFAINPLSGDKLPIWIADYVLSTYGTGAVMAVPGHDERDHEFATKFNLPIIEVIEG
;
A
#
# COMPACT_ATOMS: atom_id res chain seq x y z
N GLU A 1 -3.53 -7.84 -14.09
CA GLU A 1 -3.45 -9.21 -13.51
C GLU A 1 -2.07 -9.87 -13.61
N GLN A 2 -1.38 -9.86 -14.76
CA GLN A 2 -0.06 -10.50 -14.87
C GLN A 2 1.00 -9.87 -13.94
N GLU A 3 1.05 -8.54 -13.86
CA GLU A 3 1.98 -7.82 -12.96
C GLU A 3 1.74 -8.14 -11.49
N VAL A 4 0.48 -8.25 -11.07
CA VAL A 4 0.10 -8.63 -9.70
C VAL A 4 0.64 -10.02 -9.35
N LYS A 5 0.48 -11.00 -10.25
CA LYS A 5 0.99 -12.36 -10.04
C LYS A 5 2.52 -12.42 -10.00
N LEU A 6 3.18 -11.67 -10.88
CA LEU A 6 4.64 -11.55 -10.88
C LEU A 6 5.13 -10.95 -9.55
N TYR A 7 4.49 -9.87 -9.10
CA TYR A 7 4.81 -9.24 -7.82
C TYR A 7 4.58 -10.18 -6.63
N GLN A 8 3.47 -10.94 -6.62
CA GLN A 8 3.21 -11.94 -5.58
C GLN A 8 4.31 -13.00 -5.52
N ASN A 9 4.78 -13.49 -6.68
CA ASN A 9 5.87 -14.46 -6.75
C ASN A 9 7.19 -13.87 -6.23
N GLU A 10 7.53 -12.65 -6.60
CA GLU A 10 8.74 -11.97 -6.08
C GLU A 10 8.65 -11.71 -4.58
N ALA A 11 7.49 -11.25 -4.09
CA ALA A 11 7.24 -11.01 -2.67
C ALA A 11 7.31 -12.31 -1.85
N SER A 12 6.83 -13.45 -2.40
CA SER A 12 6.90 -14.75 -1.72
C SER A 12 8.31 -15.31 -1.51
N LYS A 13 9.29 -14.80 -2.27
CA LYS A 13 10.71 -15.17 -2.11
C LYS A 13 11.38 -14.42 -0.97
N LYS A 14 10.76 -13.34 -0.47
CA LYS A 14 11.25 -12.54 0.66
C LYS A 14 10.64 -13.08 1.95
N SER A 15 11.43 -13.15 3.01
CA SER A 15 10.93 -13.39 4.36
C SER A 15 10.13 -12.20 4.90
N ASP A 16 9.25 -12.43 5.87
CA ASP A 16 8.50 -11.35 6.52
C ASP A 16 9.43 -10.26 7.10
N LEU A 17 10.62 -10.64 7.59
CA LEU A 17 11.62 -9.70 8.13
C LEU A 17 12.30 -8.86 7.03
N GLU A 18 12.48 -9.40 5.82
CA GLU A 18 12.97 -8.63 4.67
C GLU A 18 11.90 -7.69 4.09
N ARG A 19 10.63 -7.95 4.41
CA ARG A 19 9.48 -7.13 3.98
C ARG A 19 9.17 -5.99 4.97
N THR A 20 9.65 -6.08 6.20
CA THR A 20 9.54 -5.04 7.25
C THR A 20 10.86 -4.27 7.41
N ASP A 21 10.82 -2.94 7.50
CA ASP A 21 11.90 -1.95 7.81
C ASP A 21 13.30 -2.05 7.15
N LEU A 22 13.79 -3.23 6.76
CA LEU A 22 15.03 -3.43 5.99
C LEU A 22 14.86 -3.19 4.50
N ALA A 23 13.63 -3.20 3.98
CA ALA A 23 13.32 -2.79 2.62
C ALA A 23 13.37 -1.26 2.52
N LYS A 24 14.57 -0.72 2.26
CA LYS A 24 14.80 0.72 2.00
C LYS A 24 13.97 1.26 0.83
N GLU A 25 13.47 0.38 -0.04
CA GLU A 25 12.70 0.77 -1.20
C GLU A 25 11.26 0.25 -1.10
N LYS A 26 10.29 1.16 -1.00
CA LYS A 26 8.86 0.84 -1.06
C LYS A 26 8.53 0.27 -2.44
N THR A 27 7.92 -0.90 -2.51
CA THR A 27 7.47 -1.48 -3.78
C THR A 27 5.98 -1.77 -3.72
N GLY A 28 5.31 -1.75 -4.87
CA GLY A 28 3.90 -2.06 -4.95
C GLY A 28 3.38 -2.02 -6.37
N VAL A 29 2.22 -2.63 -6.57
CA VAL A 29 1.56 -2.74 -7.87
C VAL A 29 0.08 -2.39 -7.73
N PHE A 30 -0.42 -1.57 -8.65
CA PHE A 30 -1.84 -1.27 -8.73
C PHE A 30 -2.62 -2.51 -9.19
N THR A 31 -3.67 -2.88 -8.47
CA THR A 31 -4.43 -4.10 -8.79
C THR A 31 -5.34 -3.94 -10.00
N GLY A 32 -5.59 -2.71 -10.48
CA GLY A 32 -6.58 -2.42 -11.51
C GLY A 32 -7.99 -2.21 -10.96
N THR A 33 -8.18 -2.33 -9.65
CA THR A 33 -9.49 -2.26 -8.99
C THR A 33 -9.55 -1.13 -7.98
N PHE A 34 -10.77 -0.72 -7.65
CA PHE A 34 -11.03 0.36 -6.71
C PHE A 34 -11.93 -0.12 -5.58
N ALA A 35 -11.68 0.38 -4.38
CA ALA A 35 -12.61 0.32 -3.25
C ALA A 35 -13.43 1.62 -3.20
N ILE A 36 -14.58 1.59 -2.54
CA ILE A 36 -15.37 2.79 -2.26
C ILE A 36 -15.12 3.19 -0.81
N ASN A 37 -14.73 4.44 -0.58
CA ASN A 37 -14.70 5.01 0.76
C ASN A 37 -16.16 5.10 1.27
N PRO A 38 -16.53 4.42 2.36
CA PRO A 38 -17.91 4.38 2.82
C PRO A 38 -18.42 5.73 3.36
N LEU A 39 -17.53 6.66 3.73
CA LEU A 39 -17.90 7.98 4.22
C LEU A 39 -18.03 9.00 3.09
N SER A 40 -17.02 9.09 2.20
CA SER A 40 -17.01 10.11 1.14
C SER A 40 -17.65 9.64 -0.18
N GLY A 41 -17.74 8.32 -0.40
CA GLY A 41 -18.17 7.74 -1.67
C GLY A 41 -17.09 7.71 -2.75
N ASP A 42 -15.87 8.18 -2.45
CA ASP A 42 -14.78 8.25 -3.43
C ASP A 42 -14.23 6.87 -3.78
N LYS A 43 -13.76 6.75 -5.03
CA LYS A 43 -13.05 5.56 -5.51
C LYS A 43 -11.58 5.62 -5.09
N LEU A 44 -11.18 4.71 -4.22
CA LEU A 44 -9.81 4.55 -3.76
C LEU A 44 -9.12 3.42 -4.54
N PRO A 45 -7.95 3.66 -5.17
CA PRO A 45 -7.23 2.60 -5.88
C PRO A 45 -6.71 1.55 -4.89
N ILE A 46 -6.85 0.27 -5.24
CA ILE A 46 -6.31 -0.83 -4.42
C ILE A 46 -4.90 -1.16 -4.92
N TRP A 47 -3.96 -1.25 -3.99
CA TRP A 47 -2.57 -1.61 -4.26
C TRP A 47 -2.18 -2.84 -3.45
N ILE A 48 -1.27 -3.62 -4.00
CA ILE A 48 -0.53 -4.63 -3.25
C ILE A 48 0.88 -4.10 -3.00
N ALA A 49 1.36 -4.27 -1.78
CA ALA A 49 2.68 -3.82 -1.37
C ALA A 49 3.26 -4.80 -0.35
N ASP A 50 4.58 -4.98 -0.37
CA ASP A 50 5.28 -5.97 0.43
C ASP A 50 5.30 -5.62 1.92
N TYR A 51 5.24 -4.32 2.27
CA TYR A 51 5.14 -3.83 3.65
C TYR A 51 3.79 -4.14 4.33
N VAL A 52 2.79 -4.61 3.58
CA VAL A 52 1.52 -5.09 4.12
C VAL A 52 1.60 -6.61 4.28
N LEU A 53 1.66 -7.08 5.52
CA LEU A 53 1.81 -8.50 5.83
C LEU A 53 0.45 -9.18 5.97
N SER A 54 0.21 -10.25 5.19
CA SER A 54 -1.02 -11.05 5.26
C SER A 54 -1.19 -11.78 6.60
N THR A 55 -0.09 -11.98 7.32
CA THR A 55 -0.04 -12.67 8.63
C THR A 55 -0.34 -11.73 9.80
N TYR A 56 -0.42 -10.42 9.56
CA TYR A 56 -0.64 -9.42 10.60
C TYR A 56 -1.95 -8.64 10.36
N GLY A 57 -2.82 -8.62 11.36
CA GLY A 57 -4.15 -8.01 11.25
C GLY A 57 -5.04 -8.73 10.24
N THR A 58 -5.65 -7.99 9.32
CA THR A 58 -6.52 -8.51 8.25
C THR A 58 -5.76 -8.78 6.95
N GLY A 59 -4.47 -8.43 6.88
CA GLY A 59 -3.70 -8.45 5.64
C GLY A 59 -4.03 -7.30 4.67
N ALA A 60 -4.79 -6.30 5.12
CA ALA A 60 -5.11 -5.09 4.38
C ALA A 60 -5.04 -3.86 5.30
N VAL A 61 -4.51 -2.76 4.80
CA VAL A 61 -4.43 -1.47 5.52
C VAL A 61 -5.11 -0.39 4.69
N MET A 62 -5.75 0.57 5.37
CA MET A 62 -6.18 1.80 4.73
C MET A 62 -4.99 2.77 4.79
N ALA A 63 -4.56 3.28 3.63
CA ALA A 63 -3.45 4.22 3.58
C ALA A 63 -3.95 5.64 3.87
N VAL A 64 -3.27 6.37 4.77
CA VAL A 64 -3.57 7.78 5.10
C VAL A 64 -2.29 8.63 4.94
N PRO A 65 -1.89 8.97 3.69
CA PRO A 65 -0.61 9.61 3.41
C PRO A 65 -0.42 11.01 4.01
N GLY A 66 -1.51 11.68 4.36
CA GLY A 66 -1.44 12.97 5.05
C GLY A 66 -0.93 12.87 6.48
N HIS A 67 -1.01 11.69 7.10
CA HIS A 67 -0.81 11.51 8.55
C HIS A 67 0.00 10.26 8.96
N ASP A 68 0.36 9.36 8.03
CA ASP A 68 1.28 8.23 8.24
C ASP A 68 2.48 8.36 7.30
N GLU A 69 3.69 8.37 7.87
CA GLU A 69 4.96 8.55 7.14
C GLU A 69 5.20 7.45 6.10
N ARG A 70 4.86 6.19 6.38
CA ARG A 70 5.07 5.06 5.44
C ARG A 70 4.14 5.17 4.25
N ASP A 71 2.89 5.57 4.51
CA ASP A 71 1.92 5.83 3.46
C ASP A 71 2.29 7.08 2.66
N HIS A 72 2.88 8.09 3.30
CA HIS A 72 3.40 9.29 2.64
C HIS A 72 4.53 8.96 1.66
N GLU A 73 5.51 8.17 2.09
CA GLU A 73 6.61 7.71 1.22
C GLU A 73 6.08 6.89 0.03
N PHE A 74 5.15 5.98 0.29
CA PHE A 74 4.52 5.17 -0.76
C PHE A 74 3.74 6.06 -1.74
N ALA A 75 2.89 6.96 -1.23
CA ALA A 75 2.11 7.86 -2.05
C ALA A 75 2.99 8.81 -2.88
N THR A 76 4.07 9.33 -2.30
CA THR A 76 5.05 10.16 -3.02
C THR A 76 5.73 9.38 -4.14
N LYS A 77 6.17 8.15 -3.87
CA LYS A 77 6.84 7.30 -4.87
C LYS A 77 5.91 6.94 -6.04
N PHE A 78 4.66 6.61 -5.76
CA PHE A 78 3.68 6.18 -6.76
C PHE A 78 2.77 7.31 -7.25
N ASN A 79 3.08 8.57 -6.90
CA ASN A 79 2.33 9.77 -7.26
C ASN A 79 0.82 9.64 -6.96
N LEU A 80 0.50 9.14 -5.77
CA LEU A 80 -0.86 9.01 -5.26
C LEU A 80 -1.30 10.30 -4.54
N PRO A 81 -2.61 10.57 -4.46
CA PRO A 81 -3.13 11.74 -3.75
C PRO A 81 -2.74 11.72 -2.26
N ILE A 82 -2.21 12.85 -1.79
CA ILE A 82 -1.93 13.11 -0.38
C ILE A 82 -2.93 14.17 0.07
N ILE A 83 -3.91 13.76 0.88
CA ILE A 83 -4.99 14.63 1.36
C ILE A 83 -4.83 14.80 2.87
N GLU A 84 -4.64 16.04 3.29
CA GLU A 84 -4.63 16.41 4.69
C GLU A 84 -6.07 16.61 5.18
N VAL A 85 -6.45 15.84 6.21
CA VAL A 85 -7.82 15.83 6.77
C VAL A 85 -7.90 16.36 8.21
N ILE A 86 -6.77 16.70 8.81
CA ILE A 86 -6.65 17.25 10.16
C ILE A 86 -5.62 18.37 10.06
N GLU A 87 -5.93 19.57 10.53
CA GLU A 87 -4.96 20.66 10.64
C GLU A 87 -4.07 20.43 11.88
N GLY A 88 -2.75 20.46 11.71
CA GLY A 88 -1.76 20.27 12.78
C GLY A 88 -0.42 20.94 12.51
#